data_AF-A0A553N5A6-F1
#
_entry.id   AF-A0A553N5A6-F1
#
_cell.length_a   1.000
_cell.length_b   1.000
_cell.length_c   1.000
_cell.angle_alpha   90.00
_cell.angle_beta   90.00
_cell.angle_gamma   90.00
#
_symmetry.space_group_name_H-M   'P 1'
#
loop_
_entity.id
_entity.type
_entity.pdbx_description
1 polymer ?
#
loop_
_entity_poly.entity_id
_entity_poly.type
_entity_poly.pdbx_seq_one_letter_code
_entity_poly.pdbx_strand_id
1 'polypeptide(L)'
;MEQLVQSRIPPDQRELLGVESQNREEANAFTKAFLKNSIPKMTNAALEAMMEMKAVILEYKRQKKKKGKAKKAKGLNAKEKRRLKIFQLKPEHQKYELFLPLHELWKQYVEDLCNGLKPGSNPQVIQQKLLKADFHGAILTVIPKRNSVFSVEIGDFITHIYGSKFELRSSERSAKKFKVKGTIDL
;
A
#
# COMPACT_ATOMS: atom_id res chain seq x y z
N MET A 1 -7.00 23.73 37.41
CA MET A 1 -7.87 24.71 36.73
C MET A 1 -8.19 24.18 35.35
N GLU A 2 -9.34 23.53 35.19
CA GLU A 2 -9.77 22.95 33.92
C GLU A 2 -10.26 24.07 32.99
N GLN A 3 -9.61 24.24 31.84
CA GLN A 3 -10.02 25.20 30.81
C GLN A 3 -11.38 24.78 30.22
N LEU A 4 -12.35 25.66 30.34
CA LEU A 4 -13.67 25.51 29.75
C LEU A 4 -13.52 25.54 28.22
N VAL A 5 -13.67 24.39 27.55
CA VAL A 5 -13.69 24.32 26.08
C VAL A 5 -15.06 24.82 25.61
N GLN A 6 -15.24 26.13 25.62
CA GLN A 6 -16.35 26.77 24.90
C GLN A 6 -15.80 27.27 23.57
N SER A 7 -16.14 26.60 22.47
CA SER A 7 -15.91 27.15 21.13
C SER A 7 -16.86 28.34 20.93
N ARG A 8 -16.33 29.55 20.71
CA ARG A 8 -17.16 30.70 20.35
C ARG A 8 -17.77 30.47 18.97
N ILE A 9 -19.05 30.79 18.82
CA ILE A 9 -19.71 30.79 17.50
C ILE A 9 -18.98 31.79 16.59
N PRO A 10 -18.57 31.38 15.38
CA PRO A 10 -17.95 32.27 14.40
C PRO A 10 -18.81 33.51 14.13
N PRO A 11 -18.20 34.70 14.00
CA PRO A 11 -18.94 35.97 13.87
C PRO A 11 -19.93 35.96 12.71
N ASP A 12 -19.56 35.37 11.58
CA ASP A 12 -20.35 35.28 10.34
C ASP A 12 -21.67 34.52 10.51
N GLN A 13 -21.73 33.60 11.49
CA GLN A 13 -22.91 32.79 11.78
C GLN A 13 -23.84 33.44 12.81
N ARG A 14 -23.39 34.48 13.52
CA ARG A 14 -24.17 35.11 14.59
C ARG A 14 -25.36 35.88 14.04
N GLU A 15 -25.15 36.62 12.96
CA GLU A 15 -26.18 37.44 12.32
C GLU A 15 -27.23 36.58 11.61
N LEU A 16 -26.79 35.50 10.95
CA LEU A 16 -27.69 34.52 10.30
C LEU A 16 -28.59 33.78 11.30
N LEU A 17 -28.05 33.42 12.47
CA LEU A 17 -28.80 32.68 13.50
C LEU A 17 -29.59 33.61 14.43
N GLY A 18 -29.41 34.92 14.34
CA GLY A 18 -30.04 35.91 15.23
C GLY A 18 -29.65 35.74 16.70
N VAL A 19 -28.46 35.19 16.98
CA VAL A 19 -28.02 34.86 18.34
C VAL A 19 -27.07 35.93 18.85
N GLU A 20 -27.56 36.77 19.75
CA GLU A 20 -26.74 37.72 20.50
C GLU A 20 -26.09 37.04 21.71
N SER A 21 -24.83 37.36 22.00
CA SER A 21 -24.18 36.89 23.22
C SER A 21 -24.73 37.66 24.42
N GLN A 22 -25.66 37.05 25.14
CA GLN A 22 -26.21 37.63 26.38
C GLN A 22 -25.14 37.70 27.47
N ASN A 23 -25.31 38.65 28.38
CA ASN A 23 -24.46 38.73 29.56
C ASN A 23 -24.67 37.48 30.44
N ARG A 24 -23.66 37.08 31.23
CA ARG A 24 -23.70 35.81 31.98
C ARG A 24 -24.92 35.73 32.92
N GLU A 25 -25.34 36.86 33.47
CA GLU A 25 -26.50 36.98 34.35
C GLU A 25 -27.83 36.81 33.60
N GLU A 26 -27.95 37.42 32.42
CA GLU A 26 -29.13 37.30 31.55
C GLU A 26 -29.31 35.87 31.05
N ALA A 27 -28.22 35.23 30.63
CA ALA A 27 -28.24 33.84 30.19
C ALA A 27 -28.65 32.88 31.32
N ASN A 28 -28.18 33.12 32.55
CA ASN A 28 -28.59 32.34 33.72
C ASN A 28 -30.08 32.54 34.05
N ALA A 29 -30.57 33.78 34.01
CA ALA A 29 -31.97 34.09 34.24
C ALA A 29 -32.88 33.44 33.19
N PHE A 30 -32.48 33.49 31.92
CA PHE A 30 -33.17 32.83 30.82
C PHE A 30 -33.22 31.30 31.03
N THR A 31 -32.08 30.68 31.30
CA THR A 31 -31.99 29.23 31.49
C THR A 31 -32.83 28.78 32.69
N LYS A 32 -32.82 29.55 33.79
CA LYS A 32 -33.65 29.30 34.97
C LYS A 32 -35.15 29.38 34.65
N ALA A 33 -35.57 30.42 33.92
CA ALA A 33 -36.96 30.58 33.50
C ALA A 33 -37.41 29.44 32.56
N PHE A 34 -36.56 29.08 31.59
CA PHE A 34 -36.82 27.99 30.65
C PHE A 34 -37.00 26.64 31.38
N LEU A 35 -36.09 26.30 32.30
CA LEU A 35 -36.16 25.05 33.06
C LEU A 35 -37.40 25.01 33.97
N LYS A 36 -37.77 26.13 34.61
CA LYS A 36 -38.98 26.23 35.43
C LYS A 36 -40.26 26.00 34.61
N ASN A 37 -40.33 26.55 33.40
CA ASN A 37 -41.47 26.36 32.50
C ASN A 37 -41.52 24.94 31.93
N SER A 38 -40.36 24.37 31.59
CA SER A 38 -40.28 23.04 30.98
C SER A 38 -40.45 21.90 31.98
N ILE A 39 -40.17 22.14 33.27
CA ILE A 39 -40.25 21.12 34.35
C ILE A 39 -41.02 21.71 35.55
N PRO A 40 -42.36 21.80 35.48
CA PRO A 40 -43.16 22.55 36.46
C PRO A 40 -43.21 21.93 37.86
N LYS A 41 -42.90 20.63 38.02
CA LYS A 41 -42.97 19.92 39.32
C LYS A 41 -41.67 20.00 40.14
N MET A 42 -40.69 20.75 39.68
CA MET A 42 -39.36 20.78 40.28
C MET A 42 -39.23 21.90 41.32
N THR A 43 -38.60 21.59 42.46
CA THR A 43 -38.34 22.59 43.49
C THR A 43 -37.22 23.55 43.06
N ASN A 44 -37.27 24.79 43.54
CA ASN A 44 -36.26 25.80 43.21
C ASN A 44 -34.84 25.34 43.61
N ALA A 45 -34.68 24.59 44.69
CA ALA A 45 -33.39 24.05 45.12
C ALA A 45 -32.80 23.03 44.13
N ALA A 46 -33.65 22.19 43.53
CA ALA A 46 -33.21 21.23 42.52
C ALA A 46 -32.87 21.89 41.18
N LEU A 47 -33.52 23.01 40.85
CA LEU A 47 -33.18 23.84 39.68
C LEU A 47 -31.78 24.44 39.80
N GLU A 48 -31.47 25.06 40.95
CA GLU A 48 -30.12 25.62 41.19
C GLU A 48 -29.05 24.53 41.14
N ALA A 49 -29.30 23.37 41.75
CA ALA A 49 -28.37 22.24 41.69
C ALA A 49 -28.09 21.75 40.26
N MET A 50 -29.09 21.72 39.38
CA MET A 50 -28.87 21.36 37.97
C MET A 50 -28.14 22.44 37.18
N MET A 51 -28.32 23.71 37.50
CA MET A 51 -27.53 24.80 36.90
C MET A 51 -26.04 24.72 37.31
N GLU A 52 -25.74 24.13 38.46
CA GLU A 52 -24.37 23.88 38.94
C GLU A 52 -23.75 22.58 38.43
N MET A 53 -24.55 21.61 37.94
CA MET A 53 -24.02 20.33 37.46
C MET A 53 -23.18 20.52 36.18
N LYS A 54 -21.85 20.43 36.34
CA LYS A 54 -20.90 20.41 35.22
C LYS A 54 -21.04 19.10 34.45
N ALA A 55 -21.47 19.16 33.19
CA ALA A 55 -21.59 18.00 32.32
C ALA A 55 -20.24 17.27 32.20
N VAL A 56 -20.19 16.03 32.67
CA VAL A 56 -19.01 15.16 32.55
C VAL A 56 -19.06 14.47 31.19
N ILE A 57 -18.24 14.94 30.25
CA ILE A 57 -18.08 14.30 28.94
C ILE A 57 -17.20 13.06 29.12
N LEU A 58 -17.82 11.88 29.16
CA LEU A 58 -17.09 10.61 29.19
C LEU A 58 -16.51 10.31 27.80
N GLU A 59 -15.23 10.61 27.58
CA GLU A 59 -14.55 10.27 26.33
C GLU A 59 -14.42 8.74 26.18
N TYR A 60 -15.20 8.16 25.26
CA TYR A 60 -15.11 6.74 24.92
C TYR A 60 -13.85 6.44 24.10
N LYS A 61 -12.79 5.96 24.75
CA LYS A 61 -11.50 5.63 24.11
C LYS A 61 -11.53 4.21 23.52
N ARG A 62 -11.83 4.09 22.22
CA ARG A 62 -11.88 2.80 21.49
C ARG A 62 -10.51 2.09 21.51
N GLN A 63 -10.41 0.93 22.15
CA GLN A 63 -9.16 0.17 22.21
C GLN A 63 -8.80 -0.45 20.84
N LYS A 64 -7.69 -0.01 20.24
CA LYS A 64 -7.14 -0.62 19.01
C LYS A 64 -6.47 -1.96 19.34
N LYS A 65 -7.02 -3.08 18.87
CA LYS A 65 -6.35 -4.39 18.95
C LYS A 65 -5.05 -4.36 18.13
N LYS A 66 -3.92 -4.71 18.75
CA LYS A 66 -2.63 -4.89 18.05
C LYS A 66 -2.75 -6.09 17.10
N LYS A 67 -2.74 -5.86 15.78
CA LYS A 67 -2.67 -6.93 14.79
C LYS A 67 -1.32 -7.65 14.96
N GLY A 68 -1.35 -8.90 15.41
CA GLY A 68 -0.15 -9.75 15.42
C GLY A 68 0.37 -9.95 14.00
N LYS A 69 1.70 -9.99 13.81
CA LYS A 69 2.30 -10.33 12.51
C LYS A 69 1.91 -11.78 12.17
N ALA A 70 1.07 -11.97 11.16
CA ALA A 70 0.75 -13.31 10.67
C ALA A 70 2.04 -14.02 10.23
N LYS A 71 2.30 -15.21 10.78
CA LYS A 71 3.42 -16.05 10.30
C LYS A 71 3.06 -16.50 8.88
N LYS A 72 3.88 -16.12 7.89
CA LYS A 72 3.70 -16.60 6.51
C LYS A 72 3.86 -18.12 6.50
N ALA A 73 3.02 -18.80 5.71
CA ALA A 73 3.14 -20.24 5.50
C ALA A 73 4.56 -20.55 4.99
N LYS A 74 5.26 -21.44 5.70
CA LYS A 74 6.57 -21.93 5.31
C LYS A 74 6.35 -22.88 4.13
N GLY A 75 6.80 -22.48 2.93
CA GLY A 75 6.74 -23.36 1.77
C GLY A 75 7.65 -24.59 1.93
N LEU A 76 7.54 -25.54 0.99
CA LEU A 76 8.36 -26.76 0.97
C LEU A 76 9.85 -26.44 0.96
N ASN A 77 10.61 -27.11 1.82
CA ASN A 77 12.07 -27.03 1.87
C ASN A 77 12.71 -27.73 0.65
N ALA A 78 13.95 -27.37 0.29
CA ALA A 78 14.68 -27.99 -0.82
C ALA A 78 14.78 -29.52 -0.71
N LYS A 79 14.99 -30.05 0.50
CA LYS A 79 14.99 -31.51 0.76
C LYS A 79 13.64 -32.15 0.45
N GLU A 80 12.55 -31.46 0.81
CA GLU A 80 11.19 -31.92 0.54
C GLU A 80 10.86 -31.85 -0.95
N LYS A 81 11.27 -30.78 -1.64
CA LYS A 81 11.11 -30.64 -3.10
C LYS A 81 11.85 -31.73 -3.88
N ARG A 82 13.08 -32.10 -3.46
CA ARG A 82 13.84 -33.21 -4.06
C ARG A 82 13.17 -34.56 -3.79
N ARG A 83 12.71 -34.79 -2.56
CA ARG A 83 11.97 -36.02 -2.19
C ARG A 83 10.69 -36.17 -3.01
N LEU A 84 9.97 -35.06 -3.23
CA LEU A 84 8.76 -35.01 -4.04
C LEU A 84 9.01 -35.00 -5.54
N LYS A 85 10.29 -35.01 -5.99
CA LYS A 85 10.67 -35.04 -7.40
C LYS A 85 9.95 -33.97 -8.24
N ILE A 86 9.65 -32.81 -7.64
CA ILE A 86 8.83 -31.74 -8.24
C ILE A 86 9.41 -31.25 -9.57
N PHE A 87 10.73 -31.34 -9.73
CA PHE A 87 11.45 -30.92 -10.92
C PHE A 87 11.98 -32.08 -11.79
N GLN A 88 11.61 -33.34 -11.49
CA GLN A 88 11.92 -34.45 -12.38
C GLN A 88 10.82 -34.57 -13.42
N LEU A 89 11.09 -34.05 -14.62
CA LEU A 89 10.23 -34.28 -15.77
C LEU A 89 10.48 -35.69 -16.32
N LYS A 90 9.41 -36.33 -16.80
CA LYS A 90 9.53 -37.58 -17.54
C LYS A 90 10.46 -37.38 -18.76
N PRO A 91 11.28 -38.37 -19.14
CA PRO A 91 12.19 -38.27 -20.29
C PRO A 91 11.48 -37.85 -21.59
N GLU A 92 10.23 -38.27 -21.78
CA GLU A 92 9.36 -37.88 -22.89
C GLU A 92 9.21 -36.35 -23.05
N HIS A 93 9.21 -35.62 -21.93
CA HIS A 93 9.02 -34.18 -21.87
C HIS A 93 10.33 -33.38 -21.76
N GLN A 94 11.49 -34.05 -21.91
CA GLN A 94 12.80 -33.40 -21.86
C GLN A 94 13.30 -32.97 -23.25
N LYS A 95 12.48 -33.11 -24.29
CA LYS A 95 12.79 -32.63 -25.64
C LYS A 95 12.67 -31.11 -25.69
N TYR A 96 13.73 -30.45 -26.15
CA TYR A 96 13.76 -28.99 -26.29
C TYR A 96 12.65 -28.46 -27.20
N GLU A 97 12.32 -29.20 -28.27
CA GLU A 97 11.26 -28.88 -29.23
C GLU A 97 9.89 -28.63 -28.57
N LEU A 98 9.59 -29.34 -27.47
CA LEU A 98 8.33 -29.17 -26.75
C LEU A 98 8.23 -27.82 -26.02
N PHE A 99 9.36 -27.16 -25.78
CA PHE A 99 9.44 -25.86 -25.12
C PHE A 99 9.52 -24.69 -26.12
N LEU A 100 9.67 -24.94 -27.42
CA LEU A 100 9.68 -23.88 -28.43
C LEU A 100 8.40 -23.01 -28.40
N PRO A 101 7.18 -23.58 -28.25
CA PRO A 101 5.98 -22.75 -28.13
C PRO A 101 6.00 -21.80 -26.92
N LEU A 102 6.70 -22.16 -25.84
CA LEU A 102 6.88 -21.29 -24.69
C LEU A 102 7.77 -20.08 -25.01
N HIS A 103 8.78 -20.28 -25.85
CA HIS A 103 9.62 -19.20 -26.35
C HIS A 103 8.85 -18.26 -27.29
N GLU A 104 8.03 -18.80 -28.19
CA GLU A 104 7.16 -18.02 -29.06
C GLU A 104 6.19 -17.15 -28.25
N LEU A 105 5.58 -17.71 -27.21
CA LEU A 105 4.71 -16.97 -26.29
C LEU A 105 5.48 -15.85 -25.56
N TRP A 106 6.72 -16.13 -25.15
CA TRP A 106 7.57 -15.14 -24.50
C TRP A 106 7.93 -13.98 -25.44
N LYS A 107 8.20 -14.24 -26.73
CA LYS A 107 8.44 -13.18 -27.72
C LYS A 107 7.25 -12.23 -27.84
N GLN A 108 6.05 -12.78 -28.01
CA GLN A 108 4.81 -11.99 -28.07
C GLN A 108 4.60 -11.16 -26.79
N TYR A 109 4.81 -11.78 -25.62
CA TYR A 109 4.72 -11.09 -24.34
C TYR A 109 5.66 -9.87 -24.25
N VAL A 110 6.92 -10.02 -24.68
CA VAL A 110 7.90 -8.93 -24.59
C VAL A 110 7.63 -7.84 -25.63
N GLU A 111 7.17 -8.20 -26.83
CA GLU A 111 6.72 -7.25 -27.86
C GLU A 111 5.55 -6.40 -27.34
N ASP A 112 4.54 -7.03 -26.75
CA ASP A 112 3.40 -6.36 -26.12
C ASP A 112 3.84 -5.48 -24.94
N LEU A 113 4.73 -6.00 -24.08
CA LEU A 113 5.25 -5.25 -22.93
C LEU A 113 5.95 -3.97 -23.37
N CYS A 114 6.71 -4.03 -24.46
CA CYS A 114 7.48 -2.91 -24.98
C CYS A 114 6.66 -1.98 -25.89
N ASN A 115 5.38 -2.27 -26.17
CA ASN A 115 4.50 -1.57 -27.12
C ASN A 115 5.08 -1.53 -28.55
N GLY A 116 5.75 -2.61 -28.96
CA GLY A 116 6.55 -2.66 -30.17
C GLY A 116 7.91 -1.98 -29.98
N LEU A 117 8.98 -2.74 -30.22
CA LEU A 117 10.35 -2.25 -30.18
C LEU A 117 10.64 -1.41 -31.44
N LYS A 118 10.16 -0.17 -31.45
CA LYS A 118 10.38 0.78 -32.56
C LYS A 118 11.70 1.56 -32.35
N PRO A 119 12.38 1.99 -33.43
CA PRO A 119 13.66 2.73 -33.35
C PRO A 119 13.62 4.05 -32.55
N GLY A 120 12.44 4.59 -32.24
CA GLY A 120 12.25 5.80 -31.43
C GLY A 120 11.85 5.55 -29.97
N SER A 121 11.74 4.29 -29.53
CA SER A 121 11.32 3.98 -28.17
C SER A 121 12.39 4.35 -27.15
N ASN A 122 12.00 4.99 -26.04
CA ASN A 122 12.93 5.43 -25.01
C ASN A 122 13.65 4.22 -24.36
N PRO A 123 14.99 4.09 -24.50
CA PRO A 123 15.74 2.95 -23.96
C PRO A 123 15.61 2.81 -22.44
N GLN A 124 15.51 3.93 -21.71
CA GLN A 124 15.35 3.94 -20.26
C GLN A 124 14.04 3.30 -19.82
N VAL A 125 12.96 3.54 -20.57
CA VAL A 125 11.63 2.98 -20.28
C VAL A 125 11.63 1.48 -20.55
N ILE A 126 12.22 1.05 -21.68
CA ILE A 126 12.37 -0.37 -22.02
C ILE A 126 13.19 -1.10 -20.95
N GLN A 127 14.32 -0.53 -20.53
CA GLN A 127 15.16 -1.09 -19.48
C GLN A 127 14.40 -1.30 -18.16
N GLN A 128 13.59 -0.31 -17.75
CA GLN A 128 12.79 -0.41 -16.53
C GLN A 128 11.71 -1.49 -16.61
N LYS A 129 11.09 -1.65 -17.79
CA LYS A 129 10.11 -2.72 -18.05
C LYS A 129 10.78 -4.09 -17.99
N LEU A 130 11.90 -4.27 -18.68
CA LEU A 130 12.66 -5.53 -18.70
C LEU A 130 13.17 -5.94 -17.31
N LEU A 131 13.60 -5.00 -16.47
CA LEU A 131 14.01 -5.30 -15.08
C LEU A 131 12.91 -5.96 -14.24
N LYS A 132 11.64 -5.67 -14.55
CA LYS A 132 10.46 -6.21 -13.84
C LYS A 132 9.78 -7.34 -14.60
N ALA A 133 10.18 -7.58 -15.84
CA ALA A 133 9.59 -8.59 -16.69
C ALA A 133 9.85 -10.00 -16.17
N ASP A 134 9.01 -10.93 -16.66
CA ASP A 134 9.29 -12.34 -16.52
C ASP A 134 10.14 -12.85 -17.70
N PHE A 135 11.06 -13.75 -17.40
CA PHE A 135 12.00 -14.33 -18.36
C PHE A 135 11.83 -15.85 -18.46
N HIS A 136 10.67 -16.37 -18.05
CA HIS A 136 10.29 -17.76 -18.29
C HIS A 136 10.06 -17.97 -19.79
N GLY A 137 10.83 -18.86 -20.42
CA GLY A 137 10.80 -19.07 -21.88
C GLY A 137 11.75 -18.18 -22.67
N ALA A 138 12.48 -17.26 -22.02
CA ALA A 138 13.51 -16.48 -22.67
C ALA A 138 14.74 -17.36 -23.01
N ILE A 139 15.29 -17.17 -24.21
CA ILE A 139 16.60 -17.73 -24.56
C ILE A 139 17.66 -16.79 -24.00
N LEU A 140 18.56 -17.34 -23.18
CA LEU A 140 19.62 -16.59 -22.51
C LEU A 140 20.96 -17.24 -22.82
N THR A 141 21.89 -16.47 -23.35
CA THR A 141 23.23 -16.94 -23.69
C THR A 141 24.22 -16.48 -22.62
N VAL A 142 24.71 -17.35 -21.73
CA VAL A 142 25.61 -16.96 -20.61
C VAL A 142 26.65 -18.01 -20.21
N ILE A 143 27.84 -17.53 -19.80
CA ILE A 143 28.89 -18.20 -19.01
C ILE A 143 28.77 -17.75 -17.53
N PRO A 144 28.83 -18.63 -16.51
CA PRO A 144 28.44 -18.32 -15.14
C PRO A 144 29.56 -17.64 -14.32
N LYS A 145 29.47 -16.31 -14.14
CA LYS A 145 30.26 -15.49 -13.21
C LYS A 145 29.34 -14.50 -12.49
N ARG A 146 29.76 -14.03 -11.31
CA ARG A 146 29.00 -13.06 -10.50
C ARG A 146 28.80 -11.71 -11.21
N ASN A 147 29.76 -11.36 -12.07
CA ASN A 147 29.72 -10.19 -12.95
C ASN A 147 29.17 -10.54 -14.34
N SER A 148 28.46 -11.67 -14.50
CA SER A 148 27.92 -12.04 -15.80
C SER A 148 26.87 -11.06 -16.28
N VAL A 149 26.90 -10.82 -17.58
CA VAL A 149 25.90 -10.06 -18.31
C VAL A 149 25.08 -11.05 -19.12
N PHE A 150 23.78 -11.06 -18.89
CA PHE A 150 22.80 -11.82 -19.65
C PHE A 150 22.42 -11.01 -20.89
N SER A 151 22.72 -11.55 -22.06
CA SER A 151 22.21 -10.99 -23.31
C SER A 151 20.85 -11.59 -23.61
N VAL A 152 19.85 -10.73 -23.75
CA VAL A 152 18.48 -11.07 -24.11
C VAL A 152 18.23 -10.52 -25.50
N GLU A 153 18.03 -11.42 -26.45
CA GLU A 153 17.71 -11.11 -27.84
C GLU A 153 16.19 -11.07 -28.01
N ILE A 154 15.69 -9.94 -28.54
CA ILE A 154 14.26 -9.71 -28.81
C ILE A 154 14.15 -9.08 -30.19
N GLY A 155 13.89 -9.91 -31.21
CA GLY A 155 13.95 -9.46 -32.61
C GLY A 155 15.33 -8.90 -32.93
N ASP A 156 15.39 -7.68 -33.46
CA ASP A 156 16.65 -6.98 -33.80
C ASP A 156 17.35 -6.33 -32.59
N PHE A 157 16.78 -6.44 -31.38
CA PHE A 157 17.32 -5.79 -30.18
C PHE A 157 18.05 -6.78 -29.29
N ILE A 158 19.30 -6.45 -28.97
CA ILE A 158 20.09 -7.17 -27.99
C ILE A 158 20.20 -6.30 -26.74
N THR A 159 19.62 -6.76 -25.63
CA THR A 159 19.68 -6.07 -24.34
C THR A 159 20.56 -6.82 -23.36
N HIS A 160 21.36 -6.07 -22.61
CA HIS A 160 22.32 -6.62 -21.66
C HIS A 160 21.83 -6.38 -20.23
N ILE A 161 21.68 -7.46 -19.46
CA ILE A 161 21.17 -7.42 -18.09
C ILE A 161 22.20 -8.05 -17.16
N TYR A 162 22.68 -7.30 -16.18
CA TYR A 162 23.63 -7.81 -15.20
C TYR A 162 23.00 -8.89 -14.29
N GLY A 163 23.73 -9.98 -14.07
CA GLY A 163 23.31 -11.13 -13.25
C GLY A 163 22.97 -10.78 -11.81
N SER A 164 23.63 -9.78 -11.24
CA SER A 164 23.30 -9.24 -9.91
C SER A 164 21.85 -8.75 -9.78
N LYS A 165 21.16 -8.50 -10.91
CA LYS A 165 19.73 -8.11 -10.95
C LYS A 165 18.79 -9.30 -11.16
N PHE A 166 19.31 -10.46 -11.57
CA PHE A 166 18.57 -11.71 -11.81
C PHE A 166 18.54 -12.66 -10.61
N GLU A 167 19.30 -12.40 -9.54
CA GLU A 167 19.36 -13.26 -8.34
C GLU A 167 18.00 -13.39 -7.60
N LEU A 168 17.05 -12.50 -7.89
CA LEU A 168 15.73 -12.47 -7.25
C LEU A 168 14.67 -13.14 -8.14
N ARG A 169 13.72 -13.82 -7.50
CA ARG A 169 12.59 -14.47 -8.19
C ARG A 169 11.73 -13.42 -8.94
N SER A 170 11.16 -13.78 -10.09
CA SER A 170 10.32 -12.88 -10.90
C SER A 170 9.23 -12.16 -10.09
N SER A 171 8.53 -12.88 -9.22
CA SER A 171 7.50 -12.33 -8.31
C SER A 171 8.02 -11.31 -7.30
N GLU A 172 9.29 -11.42 -6.91
CA GLU A 172 9.94 -10.49 -5.98
C GLU A 172 10.53 -9.29 -6.74
N ARG A 173 11.00 -9.48 -7.97
CA ARG A 173 11.48 -8.40 -8.85
C ARG A 173 10.38 -7.40 -9.18
N SER A 174 9.17 -7.89 -9.52
CA SER A 174 8.05 -7.02 -9.94
C SER A 174 7.60 -6.05 -8.84
N ALA A 175 7.62 -6.48 -7.58
CA ALA A 175 7.22 -5.66 -6.42
C ALA A 175 8.34 -4.80 -5.83
N LYS A 176 9.59 -4.99 -6.28
CA LYS A 176 10.77 -4.35 -5.67
C LYS A 176 11.13 -3.04 -6.35
N LYS A 177 11.52 -2.05 -5.53
CA LYS A 177 12.17 -0.83 -5.99
C LYS A 177 13.65 -1.13 -6.21
N PHE A 178 14.09 -1.24 -7.45
CA PHE A 178 15.50 -1.38 -7.78
C PHE A 178 16.22 -0.08 -7.46
N LYS A 179 17.13 -0.14 -6.48
CA LYS A 179 18.03 0.99 -6.18
C LYS A 179 19.25 0.90 -7.09
N VAL A 180 19.69 2.06 -7.60
CA VAL A 180 21.01 2.18 -8.21
C VAL A 180 22.02 1.86 -7.11
N LYS A 181 22.72 0.74 -7.27
CA LYS A 181 23.94 0.45 -6.52
C LYS A 181 25.10 0.82 -7.43
N GLY A 182 26.24 1.20 -6.85
CA GLY A 182 27.41 1.74 -7.56
C GLY A 182 27.85 0.94 -8.79
N THR A 183 28.75 1.54 -9.56
CA THR A 183 29.25 1.03 -10.84
C THR A 183 29.67 -0.43 -10.72
N ILE A 184 29.21 -1.26 -11.65
CA ILE A 184 29.57 -2.67 -11.74
C ILE A 184 30.86 -2.72 -12.56
N ASP A 185 31.96 -3.12 -11.94
CA ASP A 185 33.20 -3.40 -12.67
C ASP A 185 33.04 -4.78 -13.35
N LEU A 186 33.25 -4.80 -14.67
CA LEU A 186 33.04 -5.98 -15.51
C LEU A 186 34.29 -6.86 -15.55
#